data_AF-A0A7V8UGG3-F1
#
_entry.id   AF-A0A7V8UGG3-F1
#
_cell.length_a   1.000
_cell.length_b   1.000
_cell.length_c   1.000
_cell.angle_alpha   90.00
_cell.angle_beta   90.00
_cell.angle_gamma   90.00
#
_symmetry.space_group_name_H-M   'P 1'
#
loop_
_entity.id
_entity.type
_entity.pdbx_description
1 polymer ?
#
loop_
_entity_poly.entity_id
_entity_poly.type
_entity_poly.pdbx_seq_one_letter_code
_entity_poly.pdbx_strand_id
1 'polypeptide(L)' 'MTELDIGDFFIRGEAREVEGEFQAVIVMRAKPPLTAITCHQVEKDRWFKTPEVAAQAAREAAKALKRAIDEGALKA' A
#
# COMPACT_ATOMS: atom_id res chain seq x y z
N MET A 1 -0.97 1.03 -12.79
CA MET A 1 -0.18 1.28 -11.56
C MET A 1 -0.52 2.70 -11.12
N THR A 2 -1.20 2.87 -10.00
CA THR A 2 -1.69 4.18 -9.53
C THR A 2 -0.99 4.51 -8.23
N GLU A 3 -0.08 5.48 -8.27
CA GLU A 3 0.52 6.06 -7.07
C GLU A 3 -0.41 7.16 -6.55
N LEU A 4 -0.70 7.13 -5.25
CA LEU A 4 -1.48 8.13 -4.54
C LEU A 4 -0.54 9.01 -3.73
N ASP A 5 -0.66 10.31 -3.88
CA ASP A 5 0.13 11.29 -3.15
C ASP A 5 -0.44 11.51 -1.75
N ILE A 6 0.35 11.30 -0.69
CA ILE A 6 -0.05 11.54 0.71
C ILE A 6 0.79 12.65 1.38
N GLY A 7 1.39 13.54 0.61
CA GLY A 7 2.26 14.62 1.12
C GLY A 7 3.73 14.32 0.86
N ASP A 8 4.47 13.88 1.87
CA ASP A 8 5.91 13.58 1.74
C ASP A 8 6.20 12.22 1.07
N PHE A 9 5.17 11.40 0.89
CA PHE A 9 5.27 10.05 0.33
C PHE A 9 4.23 9.84 -0.78
N PHE A 10 4.56 8.92 -1.69
CA PHE A 10 3.63 8.29 -2.61
C PHE A 10 3.31 6.89 -2.11
N ILE A 11 2.04 6.49 -2.16
CA ILE A 11 1.62 5.13 -1.80
C ILE A 11 0.98 4.42 -2.99
N ARG A 12 1.15 3.11 -3.08
CA ARG A 12 0.43 2.28 -4.05
C ARG A 12 0.15 0.91 -3.48
N GLY A 13 -0.97 0.32 -3.89
CA GLY A 13 -1.29 -1.07 -3.60
C GLY A 13 -0.64 -2.02 -4.59
N GLU A 14 0.05 -3.03 -4.08
CA GLU A 14 0.74 -4.05 -4.86
C GLU A 14 0.47 -5.44 -4.29
N ALA A 15 0.48 -6.46 -5.16
CA ALA A 15 0.48 -7.85 -4.73
C ALA A 15 1.94 -8.29 -4.55
N ARG A 16 2.23 -8.94 -3.42
CA ARG A 16 3.54 -9.53 -3.17
C ARG A 16 3.39 -11.03 -3.02
N GLU A 17 4.16 -11.78 -3.79
CA GLU A 17 4.25 -13.23 -3.66
C GLU A 17 5.18 -13.62 -2.50
N VAL A 18 4.77 -14.58 -1.70
CA VAL A 18 5.57 -15.22 -0.64
C VAL A 18 5.23 -16.71 -0.66
N GLU A 19 6.23 -17.55 -0.91
CA GLU A 19 6.10 -19.02 -0.85
C GLU A 19 4.92 -19.60 -1.67
N GLY A 20 4.56 -18.93 -2.79
CA GLY A 20 3.45 -19.34 -3.66
C GLY A 20 2.07 -18.79 -3.27
N GLU A 21 1.98 -18.02 -2.19
CA GLU A 21 0.80 -17.26 -1.80
C GLU A 21 0.99 -15.77 -2.05
N PHE A 22 -0.11 -15.03 -2.20
CA PHE A 22 -0.06 -13.59 -2.45
C PHE A 22 -0.56 -12.82 -1.23
N GLN A 23 0.13 -11.75 -0.88
CA GLN A 23 -0.32 -10.81 0.14
C GLN A 23 -0.51 -9.43 -0.46
N ALA A 24 -1.50 -8.71 0.07
CA ALA A 24 -1.74 -7.32 -0.28
C ALA A 24 -0.76 -6.43 0.51
N VAL A 25 0.03 -5.62 -0.18
CA VAL A 25 0.97 -4.68 0.44
C VAL A 25 0.76 -3.26 -0.08
N ILE A 26 0.91 -2.29 0.81
CA ILE A 26 1.02 -0.87 0.47
C ILE A 26 2.50 -0.53 0.38
N VAL A 27 2.94 -0.18 -0.82
CA VAL A 27 4.28 0.33 -1.06
C VAL A 27 4.24 1.84 -0.82
N MET A 28 5.03 2.32 0.13
CA MET A 28 5.25 3.73 0.42
C MET A 28 6.62 4.13 -0.09
N ARG A 29 6.66 5.14 -0.95
CA ARG A 29 7.87 5.68 -1.57
C ARG A 29 8.01 7.14 -1.18
N ALA A 30 9.13 7.50 -0.56
CA ALA A 30 9.43 8.88 -0.22
C ALA A 30 9.65 9.73 -1.49
N LYS A 31 9.35 11.02 -1.41
CA LYS A 31 9.64 11.98 -2.48
C LYS A 31 11.11 12.43 -2.44
N PRO A 32 11.69 12.84 -3.59
CA PRO A 32 13.04 13.39 -3.63
C PRO A 32 13.24 14.53 -2.62
N PRO A 33 14.42 14.62 -1.97
CA PRO A 33 15.65 13.87 -2.24
C PRO A 33 15.69 12.45 -1.62
N LEU A 34 14.66 12.08 -0.86
CA LEU A 34 14.61 10.77 -0.22
C LEU A 34 14.28 9.69 -1.25
N THR A 35 14.94 8.55 -1.15
CA THR A 35 14.75 7.38 -2.03
C THR A 35 14.21 6.17 -1.28
N ALA A 36 13.79 6.36 -0.03
CA ALA A 36 13.27 5.29 0.82
C ALA A 36 11.98 4.70 0.23
N ILE A 37 11.95 3.37 0.12
CA ILE A 37 10.77 2.60 -0.25
C ILE A 37 10.53 1.59 0.86
N THR A 38 9.32 1.58 1.39
CA THR A 38 8.87 0.67 2.45
C THR A 38 7.60 -0.02 2.01
N CYS A 39 7.43 -1.28 2.41
CA CYS A 39 6.25 -2.06 2.06
C CYS A 39 5.56 -2.50 3.35
N HIS A 40 4.30 -2.11 3.50
CA HIS A 40 3.47 -2.44 4.65
C HIS A 40 2.40 -3.44 4.23
N GLN A 41 2.33 -4.58 4.91
CA GLN A 41 1.26 -5.55 4.68
C GLN A 41 -0.07 -4.97 5.15
N VAL A 42 -1.09 -5.07 4.29
CA VAL A 42 -2.43 -4.53 4.56
C VAL A 42 -3.11 -5.31 5.69
N GLU A 43 -3.05 -6.64 5.62
CA GLU A 43 -3.63 -7.56 6.59
C GLU A 43 -2.57 -8.63 6.91
N LYS A 44 -2.04 -8.62 8.15
CA LYS A 44 -0.91 -9.46 8.59
C LYS A 44 -1.14 -10.97 8.43
N ASP A 45 -2.40 -11.41 8.45
CA ASP A 45 -2.77 -12.83 8.41
C ASP A 45 -3.65 -13.18 7.20
N ARG A 46 -3.68 -12.32 6.17
CA ARG A 46 -4.49 -12.56 4.98
C ARG A 46 -3.65 -12.86 3.75
N TRP A 47 -3.82 -14.09 3.28
CA TRP A 47 -3.24 -14.62 2.06
C TRP A 47 -4.32 -14.73 0.98
N PHE A 48 -3.91 -14.50 -0.26
CA PHE A 48 -4.73 -14.52 -1.45
C PHE A 48 -4.22 -15.60 -2.39
N LYS A 49 -5.16 -16.30 -3.03
CA LYS A 49 -4.85 -17.37 -3.99
C LYS A 49 -4.38 -16.86 -5.35
N THR A 50 -4.68 -15.61 -5.68
CA THR A 50 -4.30 -14.99 -6.96
C THR A 50 -3.74 -13.59 -6.76
N PRO A 51 -2.76 -13.18 -7.59
CA PRO A 51 -2.16 -11.86 -7.50
C PRO A 51 -3.15 -10.74 -7.82
N GLU A 52 -4.15 -10.99 -8.69
CA GLU A 52 -5.15 -9.98 -9.03
C GLU A 52 -6.02 -9.59 -7.84
N VAL A 53 -6.44 -10.57 -7.01
CA VAL A 53 -7.25 -10.30 -5.83
C VAL A 53 -6.42 -9.61 -4.75
N ALA A 54 -5.16 -10.04 -4.56
CA ALA A 54 -4.23 -9.36 -3.65
C ALA A 54 -3.99 -7.90 -4.08
N ALA A 55 -3.75 -7.66 -5.37
CA ALA A 55 -3.51 -6.32 -5.90
C ALA A 55 -4.75 -5.44 -5.78
N GLN A 56 -5.95 -6.00 -5.96
CA GLN A 56 -7.20 -5.26 -5.78
C GLN A 56 -7.39 -4.85 -4.31
N ALA A 57 -7.23 -5.80 -3.37
CA ALA A 57 -7.31 -5.51 -1.94
C ALA A 57 -6.26 -4.46 -1.52
N ALA A 58 -5.03 -4.56 -2.04
CA ALA A 58 -3.98 -3.59 -1.79
C ALA A 58 -4.33 -2.19 -2.31
N ARG A 59 -4.95 -2.09 -3.49
CA ARG A 59 -5.38 -0.79 -4.06
C ARG A 59 -6.50 -0.16 -3.26
N GLU A 60 -7.46 -0.95 -2.80
CA GLU A 60 -8.55 -0.47 -1.94
C GLU A 60 -8.01 0.02 -0.59
N ALA A 61 -7.09 -0.72 0.00
CA ALA A 61 -6.41 -0.31 1.23
C ALA A 61 -5.58 0.97 1.04
N ALA A 62 -4.84 1.11 -0.08
CA ALA A 62 -4.10 2.33 -0.37
C ALA A 62 -5.02 3.55 -0.52
N LYS A 63 -6.19 3.38 -1.17
CA LYS A 63 -7.21 4.45 -1.26
C LYS A 63 -7.80 4.80 0.11
N ALA A 64 -8.09 3.80 0.94
CA ALA A 64 -8.58 4.01 2.29
C ALA A 64 -7.55 4.75 3.16
N LEU A 65 -6.26 4.38 3.07
CA LEU A 65 -5.17 5.05 3.77
C LEU A 65 -5.03 6.51 3.33
N LYS A 66 -5.02 6.76 2.01
CA LYS A 66 -5.00 8.12 1.45
C LYS A 66 -6.16 8.95 2.01
N ARG A 67 -7.38 8.41 1.98
CA ARG A 67 -8.57 9.09 2.50
C ARG A 67 -8.46 9.39 3.99
N ALA A 68 -8.02 8.43 4.81
CA ALA A 68 -7.82 8.63 6.24
C ALA A 68 -6.80 9.75 6.52
N ILE A 69 -5.70 9.79 5.76
CA ILE A 69 -4.70 10.85 5.84
C ILE A 69 -5.29 12.21 5.46
N ASP A 70 -6.05 12.28 4.37
CA ASP A 70 -6.71 13.51 3.91
C ASP A 70 -7.75 14.03 4.91
N GLU A 71 -8.45 13.12 5.58
CA GLU A 71 -9.39 13.42 6.67
C GLU A 71 -8.68 13.83 7.96
N GLY A 72 -7.34 13.82 8.00
CA GLY A 72 -6.54 14.32 9.11
C GLY A 72 -6.11 13.27 10.12
N ALA A 73 -6.17 11.98 9.80
CA ALA A 73 -5.72 10.90 10.70
C ALA A 73 -4.23 11.01 11.09
N LEU A 74 -3.43 11.75 10.32
CA LEU A 74 -2.02 12.07 10.64
C LEU A 74 -1.83 13.32 11.51
N LYS A 75 -2.89 13.87 12.12
CA LYS A 75 -2.78 14.89 13.17
C LYS A 75 -2.88 14.25 14.56
N ALA A 76 -1.77 13.69 15.04
CA ALA A 76 -1.53 13.43 16.46
C ALA A 76 -0.03 13.56 16.75
#